data_AF-A0A1X7HG76-F1
#
_entry.id   AF-A0A1X7HG76-F1
#
_cell.length_a   1.000
_cell.length_b   1.000
_cell.length_c   1.000
_cell.angle_alpha   90.00
_cell.angle_beta   90.00
_cell.angle_gamma   90.00
#
_symmetry.space_group_name_H-M   'P 1'
#
loop_
_entity.id
_entity.type
_entity.pdbx_description
1 polymer ?
#
loop_
_entity_poly.entity_id
_entity_poly.type
_entity_poly.pdbx_seq_one_letter_code
_entity_poly.pdbx_strand_id
1 'polypeptide(L)'
;MELDLYELQYLLSRFPDKSDDERVCLLRRKIERWIEEELKQSDESLNWFKDPLNQHTALKEFLEIPYNIRSMSIRELFPIYEKPIYIRLRNILTRRGFGVVEDLLELTVYQFKCLRGVGVSGQIAILQTLLGHTTQADPHDMERGENLHG
;
A
#
# COMPACT_ATOMS: atom_id res chain seq x y z
N MET A 1 5.03 -17.45 17.25
CA MET A 1 3.71 -16.89 16.94
C MET A 1 3.90 -15.40 16.91
N GLU A 2 4.03 -14.84 15.70
CA GLU A 2 4.18 -13.40 15.48
C GLU A 2 2.79 -12.79 15.33
N LEU A 3 2.56 -11.62 15.93
CA LEU A 3 1.32 -10.87 15.83
C LEU A 3 1.43 -9.89 14.67
N ASP A 4 0.44 -9.84 13.79
CA ASP A 4 0.43 -8.86 12.69
C ASP A 4 0.02 -7.45 13.18
N LEU A 5 0.22 -6.43 12.32
CA LEU A 5 -0.09 -5.04 12.66
C LEU A 5 -1.57 -4.82 13.07
N TYR A 6 -2.50 -5.59 12.49
CA TYR A 6 -3.92 -5.50 12.82
C TYR A 6 -4.18 -6.10 14.21
N GLU A 7 -3.57 -7.23 14.51
CA GLU A 7 -3.63 -7.88 15.82
C GLU A 7 -3.01 -7.00 16.91
N LEU A 8 -1.89 -6.32 16.62
CA LEU A 8 -1.27 -5.35 17.53
C LEU A 8 -2.15 -4.13 17.81
N GLN A 9 -2.77 -3.55 16.76
CA GLN A 9 -3.69 -2.43 16.91
C GLN A 9 -4.98 -2.82 17.64
N TYR A 10 -5.50 -4.02 17.35
CA TYR A 10 -6.64 -4.58 18.06
C TYR A 10 -6.31 -4.76 19.54
N LEU A 11 -5.15 -5.35 19.86
CA LEU A 11 -4.68 -5.55 21.22
C LEU A 11 -4.55 -4.21 21.96
N LEU A 12 -3.97 -3.19 21.33
CA LEU A 12 -3.85 -1.84 21.90
C LEU A 12 -5.22 -1.24 22.23
N SER A 13 -6.22 -1.42 21.37
CA SER A 13 -7.58 -0.90 21.57
C SER A 13 -8.33 -1.49 22.76
N ARG A 14 -7.85 -2.62 23.31
CA ARG A 14 -8.42 -3.25 24.51
C ARG A 14 -7.94 -2.59 25.80
N PHE A 15 -6.93 -1.73 25.74
CA PHE A 15 -6.42 -1.01 26.90
C PHE A 15 -7.05 0.38 27.03
N PRO A 16 -7.38 0.83 28.25
CA PRO A 16 -7.89 2.18 28.47
C PRO A 16 -6.80 3.23 28.18
N ASP A 17 -7.21 4.42 27.72
CA ASP A 17 -6.29 5.53 27.41
C ASP A 17 -5.62 6.13 28.64
N LYS A 18 -6.21 5.93 29.81
CA LYS A 18 -5.64 6.30 31.11
C LYS A 18 -5.84 5.14 32.06
N SER A 19 -4.75 4.71 32.69
CA SER A 19 -4.77 3.68 33.71
C SER A 19 -3.81 4.08 34.82
N ASP A 20 -4.25 3.93 36.07
CA ASP A 20 -3.40 4.10 37.24
C ASP A 20 -2.56 2.82 37.51
N ASP A 21 -2.81 1.72 36.79
CA ASP A 21 -2.00 0.50 36.86
C ASP A 21 -0.75 0.64 35.99
N GLU A 22 0.40 0.70 36.65
CA GLU A 22 1.70 0.86 36.00
C GLU A 22 2.02 -0.29 35.02
N ARG A 23 1.51 -1.51 35.25
CA ARG A 23 1.71 -2.66 34.35
C ARG A 23 0.95 -2.47 33.04
N VAL A 24 -0.24 -1.89 33.11
CA VAL A 24 -1.06 -1.55 31.94
C VAL A 24 -0.35 -0.48 31.11
N CYS A 25 0.17 0.56 31.76
CA CYS A 25 0.94 1.61 31.11
C CYS A 25 2.20 1.06 30.41
N LEU A 26 2.94 0.16 31.08
CA LEU A 26 4.13 -0.48 30.52
C LEU A 26 3.81 -1.38 29.32
N LEU A 27 2.75 -2.18 29.41
CA LEU A 27 2.34 -3.08 28.34
C LEU A 27 1.85 -2.29 27.12
N ARG A 28 1.09 -1.21 27.36
CA ARG A 28 0.63 -0.29 26.31
C ARG A 28 1.82 0.32 25.55
N ARG A 29 2.82 0.85 26.26
CA ARG A 29 4.06 1.39 25.64
C ARG A 29 4.83 0.33 24.84
N LYS A 30 4.85 -0.93 25.30
CA LYS A 30 5.49 -2.02 24.55
C LYS A 30 4.77 -2.29 23.22
N ILE A 31 3.45 -2.34 23.24
CA ILE A 31 2.63 -2.55 22.04
C ILE A 31 2.75 -1.37 21.08
N GLU A 32 2.69 -0.13 21.60
CA GLU A 32 2.89 1.09 20.80
C GLU A 32 4.26 1.09 20.10
N ARG A 33 5.31 0.71 20.83
CA ARG A 33 6.66 0.59 20.25
C ARG A 33 6.77 -0.52 19.21
N TRP A 34 6.13 -1.68 19.42
CA TRP A 34 6.10 -2.74 18.39
C TRP A 34 5.34 -2.30 17.15
N ILE A 35 4.22 -1.59 17.32
CA ILE A 35 3.52 -0.95 16.20
C ILE A 35 4.45 0.03 15.48
N GLU A 36 5.18 0.87 16.20
CA GLU A 36 6.16 1.79 15.60
C GLU A 36 7.31 1.06 14.89
N GLU A 37 7.82 -0.03 15.45
CA GLU A 37 8.87 -0.85 14.85
C GLU A 37 8.38 -1.54 13.58
N GLU A 38 7.16 -2.08 13.58
CA GLU A 38 6.54 -2.66 12.39
C GLU A 38 6.22 -1.60 11.33
N LEU A 39 5.87 -0.39 11.77
CA LEU A 39 5.67 0.77 10.90
C LEU A 39 6.99 1.39 10.41
N LYS A 40 8.11 1.15 11.09
CA LYS A 40 9.47 1.56 10.67
C LYS A 40 10.12 0.52 9.77
N GLN A 41 9.80 -0.75 9.97
CA GLN A 41 10.07 -1.83 9.02
C GLN A 41 9.15 -1.78 7.79
N SER A 42 8.20 -0.83 7.74
CA SER A 42 7.43 -0.59 6.53
C SER A 42 8.36 -0.05 5.44
N ASP A 43 8.80 -0.96 4.58
CA ASP A 43 9.16 -0.78 3.18
C ASP A 43 9.49 0.68 2.80
N GLU A 44 10.79 1.02 2.72
CA GLU A 44 11.27 2.35 2.29
C GLU A 44 10.64 2.80 0.97
N SER A 45 10.24 1.83 0.14
CA SER A 45 9.50 2.02 -1.11
C SER A 45 8.17 2.76 -0.96
N LEU A 46 7.66 2.98 0.27
CA LEU A 46 6.42 3.71 0.56
C LEU A 46 6.62 5.02 1.33
N ASN A 47 7.85 5.49 1.55
CA ASN A 47 8.11 6.73 2.28
C ASN A 47 7.42 7.94 1.64
N TRP A 48 7.41 8.01 0.30
CA TRP A 48 6.72 9.06 -0.46
C TRP A 48 5.22 9.10 -0.17
N PHE A 49 4.59 7.96 0.13
CA PHE A 49 3.16 7.90 0.42
C PHE A 49 2.84 8.52 1.78
N LYS A 50 3.78 8.50 2.73
CA LYS A 50 3.61 9.09 4.06
C LYS A 50 3.92 10.59 4.09
N ASP A 51 4.70 11.09 3.15
CA ASP A 51 5.12 12.49 3.10
C ASP A 51 3.91 13.44 2.83
N PRO A 52 3.66 14.43 3.71
CA PRO A 52 2.63 15.45 3.51
C PRO A 52 2.81 16.30 2.24
N LEU A 53 4.04 16.46 1.74
CA LEU A 53 4.32 17.26 0.55
C LEU A 53 3.78 16.60 -0.73
N ASN A 54 3.58 15.29 -0.71
CA ASN A 54 3.16 14.50 -1.87
C ASN A 54 1.63 14.39 -2.03
N GLN A 55 0.83 15.01 -1.14
CA GLN A 55 -0.63 14.82 -1.08
C GLN A 55 -1.37 15.17 -2.38
N HIS A 56 -0.82 16.12 -3.15
CA HIS A 56 -1.40 16.58 -4.41
C HIS A 56 -0.79 15.92 -5.65
N THR A 57 0.19 15.04 -5.47
CA THR A 57 0.86 14.34 -6.55
C THR A 57 0.12 13.04 -6.88
N ALA A 58 -0.03 12.73 -8.17
CA ALA A 58 -0.67 11.50 -8.65
C ALA A 58 0.19 10.26 -8.33
N LEU A 59 -0.44 9.10 -8.11
CA LEU A 59 0.28 7.87 -7.80
C LEU A 59 1.20 7.42 -8.94
N LYS A 60 0.84 7.68 -10.20
CA LYS A 60 1.66 7.38 -11.38
C LYS A 60 3.04 8.04 -11.38
N GLU A 61 3.20 9.15 -10.65
CA GLU A 61 4.49 9.84 -10.52
C GLU A 61 5.46 9.11 -9.58
N PHE A 62 4.96 8.18 -8.75
CA PHE A 62 5.75 7.37 -7.83
C PHE A 62 5.86 5.91 -8.26
N LEU A 63 4.97 5.47 -9.16
CA LEU A 63 4.83 4.08 -9.55
C LEU A 63 5.03 3.94 -11.06
N GLU A 64 6.22 3.47 -11.45
CA GLU A 64 6.53 3.13 -12.85
C GLU A 64 5.93 1.77 -13.22
N ILE A 65 4.64 1.79 -13.54
CA ILE A 65 3.89 0.58 -13.93
C ILE A 65 3.94 0.39 -15.46
N PRO A 66 4.26 -0.80 -15.99
CA PRO A 66 4.20 -1.09 -17.42
C PRO A 66 2.78 -0.95 -18.01
N TYR A 67 2.68 -0.57 -19.29
CA TYR A 67 1.39 -0.31 -19.95
C TYR A 67 0.40 -1.48 -19.91
N ASN A 68 0.89 -2.72 -20.04
CA ASN A 68 0.07 -3.93 -19.94
C ASN A 68 -0.56 -4.10 -18.55
N ILE A 69 0.11 -3.61 -17.49
CA ILE A 69 -0.44 -3.62 -16.13
C ILE A 69 -1.38 -2.43 -15.92
N ARG A 70 -1.06 -1.24 -16.46
CA ARG A 70 -1.95 -0.06 -16.41
C ARG A 70 -3.33 -0.33 -17.01
N SER A 71 -3.35 -1.06 -18.12
CA SER A 71 -4.58 -1.46 -18.83
C SER A 71 -5.27 -2.69 -18.24
N MET A 72 -4.66 -3.37 -17.27
CA MET A 72 -5.25 -4.53 -16.59
C MET A 72 -6.50 -4.12 -15.82
N SER A 73 -7.51 -4.99 -15.79
CA SER A 73 -8.69 -4.73 -14.99
C SER A 73 -8.41 -4.86 -13.49
N ILE A 74 -9.13 -4.12 -12.65
CA ILE A 74 -9.04 -4.26 -11.18
C ILE A 74 -9.36 -5.70 -10.71
N ARG A 75 -10.16 -6.45 -11.49
CA ARG A 75 -10.48 -7.85 -11.20
C ARG A 75 -9.31 -8.79 -11.43
N GLU A 76 -8.50 -8.51 -12.43
CA GLU A 76 -7.28 -9.26 -12.74
C GLU A 76 -6.14 -8.88 -11.78
N LEU A 77 -6.03 -7.60 -11.41
CA LEU A 77 -5.03 -7.14 -10.43
C LEU A 77 -5.26 -7.76 -9.03
N PHE A 78 -6.52 -7.95 -8.64
CA PHE A 78 -6.89 -8.53 -7.33
C PHE A 78 -7.68 -9.83 -7.50
N PRO A 79 -7.01 -10.95 -7.83
CA PRO A 79 -7.65 -12.24 -8.01
C PRO A 79 -8.28 -12.77 -6.72
N ILE A 80 -9.47 -13.36 -6.84
CA ILE A 80 -10.31 -13.81 -5.70
C ILE A 80 -9.65 -14.93 -4.90
N TYR A 81 -8.87 -15.77 -5.57
CA TYR A 81 -8.31 -17.01 -5.04
C TYR A 81 -7.05 -16.81 -4.20
N GLU A 82 -6.43 -15.62 -4.24
CA GLU A 82 -5.15 -15.40 -3.53
C GLU A 82 -5.35 -15.00 -2.08
N LYS A 83 -6.17 -13.98 -1.79
CA LYS A 83 -6.31 -13.43 -0.44
C LYS A 83 -7.73 -12.92 -0.16
N PRO A 84 -8.31 -13.16 1.03
CA PRO A 84 -9.62 -12.59 1.40
C PRO A 84 -9.69 -11.07 1.29
N ILE A 85 -8.57 -10.37 1.56
CA ILE A 85 -8.47 -8.91 1.42
C ILE A 85 -8.66 -8.45 -0.04
N TYR A 86 -8.22 -9.24 -1.03
CA TYR A 86 -8.35 -8.90 -2.45
C TYR A 86 -9.80 -8.91 -2.92
N ILE A 87 -10.61 -9.85 -2.42
CA ILE A 87 -12.06 -9.88 -2.68
C ILE A 87 -12.70 -8.57 -2.22
N ARG A 88 -12.34 -8.10 -1.02
CA ARG A 88 -12.85 -6.88 -0.42
C ARG A 88 -12.42 -5.65 -1.22
N LEU A 89 -11.13 -5.53 -1.53
CA LEU A 89 -10.56 -4.41 -2.28
C LEU A 89 -11.20 -4.31 -3.67
N ARG A 90 -11.24 -5.42 -4.41
CA ARG A 90 -11.90 -5.49 -5.72
C ARG A 90 -13.34 -4.99 -5.66
N ASN A 91 -14.13 -5.46 -4.69
CA ASN A 91 -15.53 -5.05 -4.57
C ASN A 91 -15.67 -3.55 -4.22
N ILE A 92 -14.78 -2.99 -3.42
CA ILE A 92 -14.79 -1.55 -3.09
C ILE A 92 -14.41 -0.71 -4.30
N LEU A 93 -13.34 -1.09 -4.99
CA LEU A 93 -12.80 -0.36 -6.13
C LEU A 93 -13.78 -0.38 -7.32
N THR A 94 -14.30 -1.56 -7.67
CA THR A 94 -15.29 -1.68 -8.76
C THR A 94 -16.58 -0.91 -8.48
N ARG A 95 -17.09 -0.88 -7.23
CA ARG A 95 -18.26 -0.08 -6.85
C ARG A 95 -18.04 1.44 -6.98
N ARG A 96 -16.79 1.88 -6.99
CA ARG A 96 -16.40 3.29 -7.12
C ARG A 96 -16.08 3.69 -8.55
N GLY A 97 -16.22 2.77 -9.51
CA GLY A 97 -15.98 3.04 -10.92
C GLY A 97 -14.55 2.81 -11.37
N PHE A 98 -13.66 2.28 -10.52
CA PHE A 98 -12.33 1.86 -10.97
C PHE A 98 -12.47 0.57 -11.78
N GLY A 99 -12.28 0.68 -13.11
CA GLY A 99 -12.34 -0.43 -14.06
C GLY A 99 -10.97 -1.04 -14.31
N VAL A 100 -9.96 -0.19 -14.49
CA VAL A 100 -8.57 -0.56 -14.80
C VAL A 100 -7.58 0.03 -13.79
N VAL A 101 -6.34 -0.46 -13.80
CA VAL A 101 -5.29 0.03 -12.90
C VAL A 101 -4.98 1.51 -13.13
N GLU A 102 -5.04 1.98 -14.37
CA GLU A 102 -4.83 3.40 -14.69
C GLU A 102 -5.76 4.33 -13.88
N ASP A 103 -7.02 3.93 -13.68
CA ASP A 103 -7.99 4.72 -12.91
C ASP A 103 -7.51 4.97 -11.46
N LEU A 104 -6.76 4.02 -10.88
CA LEU A 104 -6.15 4.18 -9.56
C LEU A 104 -4.90 5.06 -9.60
N LEU A 105 -4.07 4.89 -10.64
CA LEU A 105 -2.80 5.60 -10.77
C LEU A 105 -2.98 7.12 -11.00
N GLU A 106 -4.12 7.51 -11.57
CA GLU A 106 -4.51 8.91 -11.75
C GLU A 106 -4.97 9.60 -10.44
N LEU A 107 -5.20 8.85 -9.36
CA LEU A 107 -5.53 9.45 -8.06
C LEU A 107 -4.32 10.17 -7.47
N THR A 108 -4.55 11.32 -6.83
CA THR A 108 -3.54 11.89 -5.95
C THR A 108 -3.37 11.05 -4.68
N VAL A 109 -2.23 11.18 -4.01
CA VAL A 109 -1.99 10.57 -2.69
C VAL A 109 -3.13 10.87 -1.71
N TYR A 110 -3.63 12.11 -1.68
CA TYR A 110 -4.76 12.50 -0.86
C TYR A 110 -6.05 11.77 -1.26
N GLN A 111 -6.41 11.79 -2.55
CA GLN A 111 -7.62 11.13 -3.04
C GLN A 111 -7.60 9.63 -2.75
N PHE A 112 -6.43 8.99 -2.92
CA PHE A 112 -6.22 7.59 -2.60
C PHE A 112 -6.37 7.32 -1.09
N LYS A 113 -5.76 8.14 -0.22
CA LYS A 113 -5.94 8.06 1.24
C LYS A 113 -7.39 8.24 1.67
N CYS A 114 -8.16 9.02 0.91
CA CYS A 114 -9.59 9.28 1.15
C CYS A 114 -10.54 8.25 0.50
N LEU A 115 -10.03 7.13 -0.04
CA LEU A 115 -10.87 6.05 -0.56
C LEU A 115 -11.71 5.40 0.55
N ARG A 116 -12.91 5.92 0.81
CA ARG A 116 -13.82 5.35 1.82
C ARG A 116 -14.09 3.86 1.60
N GLY A 117 -13.91 3.09 2.68
CA GLY A 117 -14.01 1.63 2.67
C GLY A 117 -12.66 0.94 2.48
N VAL A 118 -11.63 1.65 2.02
CA VAL A 118 -10.24 1.19 1.99
C VAL A 118 -9.51 1.77 3.19
N GLY A 119 -9.37 0.97 4.26
CA GLY A 119 -8.57 1.33 5.43
C GLY A 119 -7.07 1.29 5.12
N VAL A 120 -6.24 1.71 6.09
CA VAL A 120 -4.77 1.77 5.95
C VAL A 120 -4.17 0.45 5.45
N SER A 121 -4.58 -0.69 6.01
CA SER A 121 -4.10 -2.01 5.55
C SER A 121 -4.48 -2.31 4.10
N GLY A 122 -5.64 -1.84 3.66
CA GLY A 122 -6.07 -1.97 2.27
C GLY A 122 -5.27 -1.08 1.32
N GLN A 123 -4.95 0.14 1.76
CA GLN A 123 -4.10 1.08 1.01
C GLN A 123 -2.70 0.49 0.81
N ILE A 124 -2.10 -0.03 1.89
CA ILE A 124 -0.80 -0.70 1.84
C ILE A 124 -0.86 -1.92 0.90
N ALA A 125 -1.88 -2.77 1.03
CA ALA A 125 -2.02 -3.95 0.17
C ALA A 125 -2.13 -3.58 -1.33
N ILE A 126 -2.86 -2.51 -1.67
CA ILE A 126 -2.92 -2.00 -3.04
C ILE A 126 -1.53 -1.53 -3.49
N LEU A 127 -0.88 -0.67 -2.71
CA LEU A 127 0.42 -0.09 -3.08
C LEU A 127 1.51 -1.16 -3.22
N GLN A 128 1.56 -2.14 -2.32
CA GLN A 128 2.48 -3.28 -2.43
C GLN A 128 2.20 -4.15 -3.65
N THR A 129 0.93 -4.35 -4.00
CA THR A 129 0.56 -5.10 -5.22
C THR A 129 1.04 -4.34 -6.46
N LEU A 130 0.86 -3.01 -6.50
CA LEU A 130 1.35 -2.18 -7.61
C LEU A 130 2.88 -2.14 -7.67
N LEU A 131 3.57 -2.01 -6.54
CA LEU A 131 5.03 -2.08 -6.46
C LEU A 131 5.57 -3.45 -6.91
N GLY A 132 4.83 -4.53 -6.66
CA GLY A 132 5.17 -5.86 -7.20
C GLY A 132 5.16 -5.92 -8.74
N HIS A 133 4.53 -4.93 -9.39
CA HIS A 133 4.47 -4.78 -10.84
C HIS A 133 5.29 -3.60 -11.38
N THR A 134 5.93 -2.80 -10.53
CA THR A 134 6.90 -1.81 -11.03
C THR A 134 8.09 -2.56 -11.59
N THR A 135 8.43 -2.31 -12.85
CA THR A 135 9.68 -2.82 -13.41
C THR A 135 10.82 -2.24 -12.60
N GLN A 136 11.59 -3.09 -11.91
CA GLN A 136 12.98 -2.73 -11.65
C GLN A 136 13.58 -2.52 -13.04
N ALA A 137 13.84 -1.27 -13.42
CA ALA A 137 14.63 -0.97 -14.59
C ALA A 137 15.97 -1.70 -14.39
N ASP A 138 16.17 -2.79 -15.12
CA ASP A 138 17.48 -3.41 -15.23
C ASP A 138 18.35 -2.38 -15.98
N PRO A 139 19.40 -1.79 -15.37
CA PRO A 139 20.23 -0.79 -16.03
C PRO A 139 20.96 -1.33 -17.27
N HIS A 140 20.84 -2.64 -17.57
CA HIS A 140 21.44 -3.26 -18.74
C HIS A 140 20.63 -3.19 -20.04
N ASP A 141 19.37 -2.73 -20.02
CA ASP A 141 18.56 -2.66 -21.25
C ASP A 141 18.73 -1.36 -22.07
N MET A 142 19.58 -0.42 -21.62
CA MET A 142 19.88 0.81 -22.39
C MET A 142 21.04 0.70 -23.39
N GLU A 143 21.78 -0.42 -23.44
CA GLU A 143 22.96 -0.53 -24.32
C GLU A 143 22.73 -1.27 -25.66
N ARG A 144 21.52 -1.73 -25.98
CA ARG A 144 21.25 -2.49 -27.23
C ARG A 144 20.42 -1.75 -28.27
N GLY A 145 20.41 -0.41 -28.24
CA GLY A 145 19.60 0.43 -29.12
C GLY A 145 20.35 1.17 -30.22
N GLU A 146 21.68 1.15 -30.28
CA GLU A 146 22.45 1.88 -31.30
C GLU A 146 23.54 0.98 -31.88
N ASN A 147 23.22 0.23 -32.95
CA ASN A 147 24.17 -0.22 -33.98
C ASN A 147 23.44 -1.03 -35.06
N LEU A 148 22.56 -0.38 -35.83
CA LEU A 148 22.10 -0.93 -37.10
C LEU A 148 21.86 0.19 -38.10
N HIS A 149 22.93 0.91 -38.50
CA HIS A 149 23.06 1.55 -39.81
C HIS A 149 24.50 1.33 -40.28
N GLY A 150 24.71 0.16 -40.90
CA GLY A 150 25.83 -0.13 -41.80
C GLY A 150 25.28 -0.36 -43.20
#